data_AF-A0A6C0F8Y5-F1
#
_entry.id   AF-A0A6C0F8Y5-F1
#
_cell.length_a   1.000
_cell.length_b   1.000
_cell.length_c   1.000
_cell.angle_alpha   90.00
_cell.angle_beta   90.00
_cell.angle_gamma   90.00
#
_symmetry.space_group_name_H-M   'P 1'
#
loop_
_entity.id
_entity.type
_entity.pdbx_description
1 polymer ?
#
loop_
_entity_poly.entity_id
_entity_poly.type
_entity_poly.pdbx_seq_one_letter_code
_entity_poly.pdbx_strand_id
1 'polypeptide(L)'
;MKTAIIALLTVVVLILAYRYLFNPQLLLGSYGGLTVCPDQWSYIDGLCRPLYETSCVAFKPETITSKSQACNLARTCGTGWPGKCP
;
A
#
# COMPACT_ATOMS: atom_id res chain seq x y z
N MET A 1 -14.00 -35.26 23.60
CA MET A 1 -14.51 -34.50 22.43
C MET A 1 -14.91 -33.07 22.80
N LYS A 2 -15.79 -32.84 23.79
CA LYS A 2 -16.23 -31.48 24.19
C LYS A 2 -15.07 -30.53 24.56
N THR A 3 -14.09 -31.00 25.32
CA THR A 3 -12.89 -30.23 25.70
C THR A 3 -12.03 -29.82 24.50
N ALA A 4 -11.87 -30.70 23.52
CA ALA A 4 -11.12 -30.40 22.30
C ALA A 4 -11.82 -29.33 21.45
N ILE A 5 -13.16 -29.36 21.37
CA ILE A 5 -13.94 -28.36 20.64
C ILE A 5 -13.83 -26.99 21.31
N ILE A 6 -13.92 -26.95 22.64
CA ILE A 6 -13.78 -25.71 23.41
C ILE A 6 -12.37 -25.12 23.25
N ALA A 7 -11.33 -25.95 23.33
CA ALA A 7 -9.95 -25.52 23.12
C ALA A 7 -9.72 -24.98 21.70
N LEU A 8 -10.34 -25.58 20.69
CA LEU A 8 -10.23 -25.10 19.32
C LEU A 8 -10.92 -23.73 19.15
N LEU A 9 -12.11 -23.57 19.72
CA LEU A 9 -12.84 -22.29 19.68
C LEU A 9 -12.10 -21.18 20.41
N THR A 10 -11.53 -21.44 21.58
CA THR A 10 -10.76 -20.43 22.32
C THR A 10 -9.52 -19.99 21.55
N VAL A 11 -8.81 -20.91 20.90
CA VAL A 11 -7.66 -20.58 20.05
C VAL A 11 -8.09 -19.71 18.86
N VAL A 12 -9.18 -20.06 18.17
CA VAL A 12 -9.70 -19.26 17.05
C VAL A 12 -10.08 -17.85 17.49
N VAL A 13 -10.79 -17.72 18.61
CA VAL A 13 -11.19 -16.41 19.15
C VAL A 13 -9.96 -15.58 19.53
N LEU A 14 -8.96 -16.19 20.17
CA LEU A 14 -7.71 -15.50 20.54
C LEU A 14 -6.93 -15.03 19.30
N ILE A 15 -6.87 -15.83 18.24
CA ILE A 15 -6.22 -15.44 16.98
C ILE A 15 -6.94 -14.26 16.34
N LEU A 16 -8.28 -14.28 16.29
CA LEU A 16 -9.07 -13.18 15.75
C LEU A 16 -8.89 -11.91 16.60
N ALA A 17 -8.97 -12.03 17.93
CA ALA A 17 -8.75 -10.91 18.83
C ALA A 17 -7.35 -10.31 18.66
N TYR A 18 -6.31 -11.15 18.57
CA TYR A 18 -4.94 -10.69 18.31
C TYR A 18 -4.85 -9.92 16.98
N ARG A 19 -5.45 -10.45 15.91
CA ARG A 19 -5.43 -9.83 14.59
C ARG A 19 -6.24 -8.52 14.49
N TYR A 20 -7.32 -8.36 15.25
CA TYR A 20 -8.19 -7.18 15.12
C TYR A 20 -7.96 -6.12 16.19
N LEU A 21 -7.55 -6.50 17.40
CA LEU A 21 -7.35 -5.57 18.52
C LEU A 21 -5.89 -5.13 18.68
N PHE A 22 -4.95 -6.07 18.55
CA PHE A 22 -3.55 -5.83 18.96
C PHE A 22 -2.60 -5.65 17.77
N ASN A 23 -2.85 -6.37 16.69
CA ASN A 23 -2.13 -6.22 15.44
C ASN A 23 -3.15 -6.05 14.32
N PRO A 24 -3.93 -4.95 14.31
CA PRO A 24 -4.67 -4.55 13.14
C PRO A 24 -3.62 -4.33 12.06
N GLN A 25 -3.33 -5.39 11.32
CA GLN A 25 -2.91 -5.27 9.95
C GLN A 25 -4.10 -4.60 9.29
N LEU A 26 -4.13 -3.27 9.39
CA LEU A 26 -4.70 -2.44 8.35
C LEU A 26 -4.18 -3.14 7.11
N LEU A 27 -5.10 -3.78 6.39
CA LEU A 27 -4.93 -3.99 4.98
C LEU A 27 -4.86 -2.55 4.43
N LEU A 28 -3.77 -1.83 4.72
CA LEU A 28 -3.27 -0.71 3.96
C LEU A 28 -3.21 -1.32 2.59
N GLY A 29 -4.24 -0.98 1.82
CA GLY A 29 -4.72 -1.84 0.76
C GLY A 29 -3.53 -2.36 -0.01
N SER A 30 -3.45 -3.69 -0.11
CA SER A 30 -3.14 -4.21 -1.42
C SER A 30 -4.27 -3.72 -2.33
N TYR A 31 -4.21 -2.43 -2.71
CA TYR A 31 -4.78 -1.93 -3.93
C TYR A 31 -4.00 -2.69 -4.99
N GLY A 32 -4.41 -3.94 -5.20
CA GLY A 32 -3.90 -4.89 -6.16
C GLY A 32 -4.30 -4.48 -7.58
N GLY A 33 -4.06 -3.22 -7.91
CA GLY A 33 -3.77 -2.78 -9.26
C GLY A 33 -2.36 -2.20 -9.20
N LEU A 34 -1.52 -2.50 -10.19
CA LEU A 34 -0.30 -1.73 -10.42
C LEU A 34 -0.71 -0.26 -10.48
N THR A 35 -0.53 0.50 -9.39
CA THR A 35 -0.94 1.89 -9.39
C THR A 35 -0.02 2.60 -10.37
N VAL A 36 -0.64 3.22 -11.38
CA VAL A 36 0.07 3.91 -12.45
C VAL A 36 0.90 5.07 -11.88
N CYS A 37 0.46 5.63 -10.76
CA CYS A 37 1.07 6.75 -10.07
C CYS A 37 1.41 6.43 -8.60
N PRO A 38 2.30 7.21 -7.98
CA PRO A 38 2.61 7.14 -6.55
C PRO A 38 1.40 7.44 -5.64
N ASP A 39 1.53 7.17 -4.35
CA ASP A 39 0.51 7.53 -3.36
C ASP A 39 0.34 9.05 -3.30
N GLN A 40 -0.90 9.52 -3.11
CA GLN A 40 -1.27 10.96 -3.16
C GLN A 40 -1.06 11.62 -4.54
N TRP A 41 -1.01 10.83 -5.62
CA TRP A 41 -0.95 11.32 -7.00
C TRP A 41 -2.15 10.82 -7.81
N SER A 42 -2.57 11.59 -8.81
CA SER A 42 -3.66 11.25 -9.71
C SER A 42 -3.20 11.24 -11.16
N TYR A 43 -3.75 10.33 -11.97
CA TYR A 43 -3.48 10.27 -13.40
C TYR A 43 -4.47 11.17 -14.16
N ILE A 44 -3.99 12.32 -14.64
CA ILE A 44 -4.78 13.37 -15.29
C ILE A 44 -4.07 13.77 -16.59
N ASP A 45 -4.78 13.72 -17.72
CA ASP A 45 -4.27 14.08 -19.06
C ASP A 45 -3.00 13.31 -19.46
N GLY A 46 -2.92 12.03 -19.11
CA GLY A 46 -1.75 11.21 -19.43
C GLY A 46 -0.55 11.40 -18.49
N LEU A 47 -0.70 12.21 -17.44
CA LEU A 47 0.36 12.54 -16.49
C LEU A 47 -0.04 12.16 -15.07
N CYS A 48 0.91 11.63 -14.31
CA CYS A 48 0.79 11.55 -12.86
C CYS A 48 1.03 12.94 -12.26
N ARG A 49 0.04 13.49 -11.56
CA ARG A 49 0.10 14.80 -10.90
C ARG A 49 -0.04 14.64 -9.38
N PRO A 50 0.76 15.34 -8.56
CA PRO A 50 0.61 15.31 -7.11
C PRO A 50 -0.68 16.03 -6.69
N LEU A 51 -1.35 15.49 -5.67
CA LEU A 51 -2.55 16.08 -5.07
C LEU A 51 -2.23 16.95 -3.84
N TYR A 52 -0.96 17.18 -3.57
CA TYR A 52 -0.42 17.92 -2.44
C TYR A 52 0.66 18.91 -2.93
N GLU A 53 0.96 19.92 -2.12
CA GLU A 53 2.01 20.88 -2.43
C GLU A 53 3.39 20.22 -2.32
N THR A 54 4.12 20.16 -3.43
CA THR A 54 5.43 19.51 -3.52
C THR A 54 6.31 20.20 -4.56
N SER A 55 7.62 20.04 -4.43
CA SER A 55 8.60 20.45 -5.44
C SER A 55 8.64 19.50 -6.64
N CYS A 56 7.99 18.34 -6.56
CA CYS A 56 7.95 17.37 -7.65
C CYS A 56 6.98 17.76 -8.76
N VAL A 57 7.43 17.57 -10.00
CA VAL A 57 6.65 17.90 -11.21
C VAL A 57 5.85 16.70 -11.70
N ALA A 58 4.77 16.99 -12.44
CA ALA A 58 4.00 15.96 -13.12
C ALA A 58 4.85 15.21 -14.16
N PHE A 59 4.64 13.90 -14.28
CA PHE A 59 5.43 13.04 -15.18
C PHE A 59 4.58 12.01 -15.90
N LYS A 60 5.06 11.49 -17.03
CA LYS A 60 4.41 10.38 -17.75
C LYS A 60 4.84 9.05 -17.11
N PRO A 61 3.92 8.19 -16.67
CA PRO A 61 4.27 6.92 -16.01
C PRO A 61 5.07 5.98 -16.92
N GLU A 62 4.88 6.09 -18.24
CA GLU A 62 5.58 5.30 -19.27
C GLU A 62 7.09 5.56 -19.31
N THR A 63 7.56 6.72 -18.84
CA THR A 63 9.01 7.02 -18.81
C THR A 63 9.72 6.32 -17.66
N ILE A 64 8.98 5.78 -16.68
CA ILE A 64 9.52 5.06 -15.53
C ILE A 64 9.53 3.56 -15.86
N THR A 65 10.65 3.10 -16.40
CA THR A 65 10.79 1.72 -16.91
C THR A 65 11.27 0.74 -15.86
N SER A 66 11.95 1.21 -14.79
CA SER A 66 12.48 0.35 -13.73
C SER A 66 11.85 0.63 -12.36
N LYS A 67 11.82 -0.40 -11.51
CA LYS A 67 11.41 -0.26 -10.10
C LYS A 67 12.33 0.69 -9.31
N SER A 68 13.62 0.70 -9.63
CA SER A 68 14.58 1.60 -8.97
C SER A 68 14.31 3.06 -9.28
N GLN A 69 14.00 3.39 -10.54
CA GLN A 69 13.62 4.75 -10.94
C GLN A 69 12.33 5.19 -10.24
N ALA A 70 11.32 4.31 -10.22
CA ALA A 70 10.07 4.57 -9.53
C ALA A 70 10.29 4.85 -8.04
N CYS A 71 11.15 4.08 -7.38
CA CYS A 71 11.39 4.23 -5.95
C CYS A 71 12.25 5.45 -5.61
N ASN A 72 13.23 5.77 -6.45
CA ASN A 72 13.99 7.02 -6.30
C ASN A 72 13.06 8.24 -6.42
N LEU A 73 12.17 8.26 -7.42
CA LEU A 73 11.20 9.34 -7.58
C LEU A 73 10.27 9.45 -6.36
N ALA A 74 9.68 8.34 -5.92
CA ALA A 74 8.76 8.34 -4.78
C ALA A 74 9.44 8.89 -3.51
N ARG A 75 10.67 8.43 -3.22
CA ARG A 75 11.46 8.90 -2.08
C ARG A 75 11.84 10.37 -2.18
N THR A 76 12.27 10.84 -3.35
CA THR A 76 12.58 12.26 -3.57
C THR A 76 11.34 13.13 -3.34
N CYS A 77 10.16 12.64 -3.71
CA CYS A 77 8.89 13.35 -3.53
C CYS A 77 8.24 13.13 -2.16
N GLY A 78 8.89 12.40 -1.25
CA GLY A 78 8.39 12.11 0.09
C GLY A 78 7.12 11.26 0.11
N THR A 79 6.91 10.42 -0.90
CA THR A 79 5.71 9.56 -1.03
C THR A 79 6.08 8.09 -1.23
N GLY A 80 5.09 7.21 -1.07
CA GLY A 80 5.17 5.79 -1.42
C GLY A 80 4.72 5.52 -2.85
N TRP A 81 5.02 4.33 -3.37
CA TRP A 81 4.45 3.87 -4.65
C TRP A 81 4.13 2.38 -4.58
N PRO A 82 2.86 1.99 -4.41
CA PRO A 82 2.45 0.60 -4.29
C PRO A 82 2.96 -0.27 -5.44
N GLY A 83 3.63 -1.39 -5.10
CA GLY A 83 4.20 -2.32 -6.07
C GLY A 83 5.50 -1.86 -6.76
N LYS A 84 5.94 -0.60 -6.56
CA LYS A 84 7.21 -0.09 -7.09
C LYS A 84 8.20 0.39 -6.01
N CYS A 85 7.71 0.97 -4.92
CA CYS A 85 8.46 1.48 -3.79
C CYS A 85 7.61 1.37 -2.51
N PRO A 86 7.73 0.26 -1.75
CA PRO A 86 7.07 0.11 -0.46
C PRO A 86 7.66 1.04 0.60
#